data_AF-A0A318V1M4-F1
#
_entry.id   AF-A0A318V1M4-F1
#
_cell.length_a   1.000
_cell.length_b   1.000
_cell.length_c   1.000
_cell.angle_alpha   90.00
_cell.angle_beta   90.00
_cell.angle_gamma   90.00
#
_symmetry.space_group_name_H-M   'P 1'
#
loop_
_entity.id
_entity.type
_entity.pdbx_description
1 polymer ?
#
loop_
_entity_poly.entity_id
_entity_poly.type
_entity_poly.pdbx_seq_one_letter_code
_entity_poly.pdbx_strand_id
1 'polypeptide(L)' 'MTSKMAFETNKKDDPISHDTWLTQQVNAAFDRMENGLAVFVSNEEANAQMDDFKAKVRARNKSL' A
#
# COMPACT_ATOMS: atom_id res chain seq x y z
N MET A 1 5.41 21.07 15.20
CA MET A 1 5.98 19.74 14.95
C MET A 1 4.99 18.97 14.08
N THR A 2 5.10 19.11 12.76
CA THR A 2 4.22 18.46 11.79
C THR A 2 5.10 17.91 10.69
N SER A 3 5.66 16.72 10.91
CA SER A 3 6.29 15.98 9.82
C SER A 3 5.18 15.29 9.04
N LYS A 4 4.66 16.01 8.03
CA LYS A 4 4.04 15.37 6.87
C LYS A 4 5.15 14.57 6.20
N MET A 5 5.33 13.31 6.61
CA MET A 5 6.13 12.37 5.83
C MET A 5 5.36 12.18 4.53
N ALA A 6 5.81 12.89 3.50
CA ALA A 6 5.28 12.88 2.17
C ALA A 6 5.33 11.46 1.61
N PHE A 7 4.21 10.75 1.67
CA PHE A 7 3.93 9.65 0.77
C PHE A 7 3.40 10.26 -0.54
N GLU A 8 4.24 10.99 -1.26
CA GLU A 8 3.91 11.46 -2.59
C GLU A 8 5.11 11.23 -3.53
N THR A 9 4.78 10.57 -4.64
CA THR A 9 5.54 10.39 -5.88
C THR A 9 6.58 9.27 -5.94
N ASN A 10 6.14 8.02 -6.02
CA ASN A 10 6.78 7.16 -7.02
C ASN A 10 6.24 7.61 -8.38
N LYS A 11 7.06 8.40 -9.07
CA LYS A 11 6.82 8.98 -10.39
C LYS A 11 6.44 7.87 -11.37
N LYS A 12 5.48 8.19 -12.23
CA LYS A 12 4.83 7.28 -13.17
C LYS A 12 5.71 6.84 -14.36
N ASP A 13 7.02 7.13 -14.40
CA ASP A 13 7.84 6.98 -15.61
C ASP A 13 9.34 6.72 -15.36
N ASP A 14 9.73 6.05 -14.26
CA ASP A 14 11.11 5.57 -14.09
C ASP A 14 11.09 4.04 -14.05
N PRO A 15 11.70 3.31 -15.00
CA PRO A 15 11.67 1.85 -15.01
C PRO A 15 12.63 1.32 -13.95
N ILE A 16 12.26 1.49 -12.68
CA ILE A 16 12.89 0.77 -11.59
C ILE A 16 12.73 -0.72 -11.90
N SER A 17 13.84 -1.45 -11.96
CA SER A 17 13.79 -2.92 -12.12
C SER A 17 12.86 -3.51 -11.08
N HIS A 18 12.09 -4.52 -11.47
CA HIS A 18 11.15 -5.21 -10.57
C HIS A 18 11.81 -5.58 -9.24
N ASP A 19 13.05 -6.07 -9.27
CA ASP A 19 13.81 -6.48 -8.08
C ASP A 19 14.13 -5.29 -7.17
N THR A 20 14.49 -4.15 -7.74
CA THR A 20 14.75 -2.92 -6.99
C THR A 20 13.48 -2.42 -6.32
N TRP A 21 12.35 -2.44 -7.04
CA TRP A 21 11.05 -2.07 -6.48
C TRP A 21 10.66 -3.02 -5.35
N LEU A 22 10.79 -4.33 -5.55
CA LEU A 22 10.46 -5.34 -4.55
C LEU A 22 11.31 -5.17 -3.29
N THR A 23 12.62 -4.98 -3.45
CA THR A 23 13.55 -4.74 -2.34
C THR A 23 13.14 -3.51 -1.52
N GLN A 24 12.75 -2.42 -2.20
CA GLN A 24 12.27 -1.21 -1.51
C GLN A 24 10.98 -1.46 -0.71
N GLN A 25 10.01 -2.19 -1.28
CA GLN A 25 8.75 -2.49 -0.57
C GLN A 25 8.99 -3.38 0.66
N VAL A 26 9.85 -4.39 0.53
CA VAL A 26 10.20 -5.30 1.62
C VAL A 26 10.86 -4.53 2.75
N ASN A 27 11.91 -3.74 2.46
CA ASN A 27 12.61 -2.96 3.48
C ASN A 27 11.65 -2.00 4.21
N ALA A 28 10.79 -1.28 3.47
CA ALA A 28 9.81 -0.38 4.07
C ALA A 28 8.80 -1.11 4.99
N ALA A 29 8.42 -2.34 4.67
CA ALA A 29 7.54 -3.14 5.53
C ALA A 29 8.24 -3.54 6.83
N PHE A 30 9.50 -3.97 6.76
CA PHE A 30 10.31 -4.31 7.93
C PHE A 30 10.61 -3.08 8.80
N ASP A 31 10.98 -1.94 8.20
CA ASP A 31 11.18 -0.68 8.93
C ASP A 31 9.93 -0.30 9.74
N ARG A 32 8.74 -0.44 9.14
CA ARG A 32 7.47 -0.16 9.85
C ARG A 32 7.23 -1.15 10.98
N MET A 33 7.57 -2.42 10.79
CA MET A 33 7.45 -3.43 11.83
C MET A 33 8.38 -3.13 13.01
N GLU A 34 9.66 -2.85 12.75
CA GLU A 34 10.66 -2.55 13.77
C GLU A 34 10.34 -1.28 14.54
N ASN A 35 9.79 -0.26 13.88
CA ASN A 35 9.34 0.97 14.51
C ASN A 35 7.97 0.87 15.21
N GLY A 36 7.35 -0.32 15.25
CA GLY A 36 6.04 -0.53 15.88
C GLY A 36 4.87 0.15 15.14
N LEU A 37 5.07 0.54 13.89
CA LEU A 37 4.08 1.18 13.00
C LEU A 37 3.35 0.17 12.11
N ALA A 38 3.70 -1.11 12.20
CA ALA A 38 3.01 -2.18 11.50
C ALA A 38 1.66 -2.48 12.17
N VAL A 39 0.63 -2.61 11.34
CA VAL A 39 -0.69 -3.08 11.75
C VAL A 39 -0.88 -4.45 11.13
N PHE A 40 -1.11 -5.45 11.97
CA PHE A 40 -1.42 -6.80 11.56
C PHE A 40 -2.94 -6.97 11.57
N VAL A 41 -3.46 -7.65 10.56
CA VAL A 41 -4.88 -7.96 10.41
C VAL A 41 -5.04 -9.46 10.26
N SER A 42 -6.19 -9.98 10.70
CA SER A 42 -6.51 -11.39 10.48
C SER A 42 -6.74 -11.67 8.99
N ASN A 43 -6.70 -12.95 8.61
CA ASN A 43 -7.04 -13.34 7.24
C ASN A 43 -8.50 -12.99 6.91
N GLU A 44 -9.43 -13.16 7.84
CA GLU A 44 -10.83 -12.78 7.64
C GLU A 44 -10.97 -11.26 7.43
N GLU A 45 -10.30 -10.46 8.25
CA GLU A 45 -10.32 -8.99 8.15
C GLU A 45 -9.72 -8.51 6.82
N ALA A 46 -8.58 -9.09 6.41
CA ALA A 46 -7.94 -8.76 5.15
C ALA A 46 -8.85 -9.05 3.95
N ASN A 47 -9.52 -10.22 3.95
CA ASN A 47 -10.45 -10.59 2.88
C ASN A 47 -11.66 -9.65 2.84
N ALA A 48 -12.25 -9.33 3.99
CA ALA A 48 -13.39 -8.40 4.08
C ALA A 48 -13.04 -7.01 3.54
N GLN A 49 -11.88 -6.45 3.93
CA GLN A 49 -11.42 -5.15 3.44
C GLN A 49 -11.21 -5.14 1.92
N MET A 50 -10.65 -6.22 1.37
CA MET A 50 -10.43 -6.35 -0.07
C MET A 50 -11.72 -6.47 -0.85
N ASP A 51 -12.73 -7.17 -0.33
CA ASP A 51 -14.03 -7.31 -0.98
C ASP A 51 -14.78 -5.97 -1.03
N ASP A 52 -14.75 -5.21 0.08
CA ASP A 52 -15.29 -3.86 0.15
C ASP A 52 -14.59 -2.91 -0.83
N PHE A 53 -13.25 -2.97 -0.90
CA PHE A 53 -12.47 -2.18 -1.85
C PHE A 53 -12.84 -2.52 -3.29
N LYS A 54 -12.88 -3.81 -3.66
CA LYS A 54 -13.28 -4.26 -4.99
C LYS A 54 -14.71 -3.84 -5.34
N ALA A 55 -15.64 -3.90 -4.39
CA ALA A 55 -17.01 -3.44 -4.58
C ALA A 55 -17.05 -1.94 -4.92
N LYS A 56 -16.31 -1.11 -4.18
CA LYS A 56 -16.20 0.34 -4.43
C LYS A 56 -15.60 0.65 -5.81
N VAL A 57 -14.54 -0.06 -6.21
CA VAL A 57 -13.91 0.12 -7.53
C VAL A 57 -14.89 -0.26 -8.65
N ARG A 58 -15.58 -1.39 -8.53
CA ARG A 58 -16.59 -1.82 -9.50
C ARG A 58 -17.74 -0.82 -9.62
N ALA A 59 -18.22 -0.29 -8.50
CA ALA A 59 -19.28 0.72 -8.51
C ALA A 59 -18.85 2.01 -9.23
N ARG A 60 -17.60 2.46 -9.04
CA ARG A 60 -17.04 3.62 -9.75
C ARG A 60 -16.94 3.38 -11.26
N ASN A 61 -16.48 2.20 -11.66
CA ASN A 61 -16.34 1.85 -13.08
C ASN A 61 -17.69 1.64 -13.77
N LYS A 62 -18.75 1.28 -13.05
CA LYS A 62 -20.11 1.12 -13.59
C LYS A 62 -20.83 2.46 -13.79
N SER A 63 -20.36 3.52 -13.15
CA SER A 63 -20.93 4.87 -13.24
C SER A 63 -20.31 5.74 -14.36
N LEU A 64 -19.35 5.19 -15.11
CA LEU A 64 -18.76 5.76 -16.33
C LEU A 64 -19.29 5.01 -17.55
#